data_AF-A0A8H7DR51-F1
#
_entry.id   AF-A0A8H7DR51-F1
#
_cell.length_a   1.000
_cell.length_b   1.000
_cell.length_c   1.000
_cell.angle_alpha   90.00
_cell.angle_beta   90.00
_cell.angle_gamma   90.00
#
_symmetry.space_group_name_H-M   'P 1'
#
loop_
_entity.id
_entity.type
_entity.pdbx_description
1 polymer ?
#
loop_
_entity_poly.entity_id
_entity_poly.type
_entity_poly.pdbx_seq_one_letter_code
_entity_poly.pdbx_strand_id
1 'polypeptide(L)'
;MSPHNRRKSVDSSDSSSGSDSDHGGKDSHKKEKKDKKDKDKKDKDKKKDKQSAQAANYGHSSTADIDNRQARLHTSQIMDYEQGPPPAYPPPLPRAPSSHPPSGYRVPLTTDNAFPPPAQAGPAVAHDLDGSPIFIGSAIMDGSVHPCKIGPHLQPYVAVPYGGAEFGHHGRYDLLPFDGASMEWVPSSHGRIPPGRSPVEGGYEEGGEKLYHALGDVNGVKVPGKTGEHLNGANVSFGGAEIAVSQYEILCWR
;
A
#
# COMPACT_ATOMS: atom_id res chain seq x y z
N MET A 1 40.70 45.65 43.96
CA MET A 1 41.56 46.66 43.30
C MET A 1 42.49 45.94 42.34
N SER A 2 42.32 46.17 41.03
CA SER A 2 43.23 45.70 39.98
C SER A 2 44.61 46.36 40.07
N PRO A 3 45.59 45.86 39.31
CA PRO A 3 46.09 46.71 38.23
C PRO A 3 46.30 45.99 36.89
N HIS A 4 46.23 46.81 35.84
CA HIS A 4 46.39 46.54 34.42
C HIS A 4 47.87 46.37 33.98
N ASN A 5 48.09 45.61 32.91
CA ASN A 5 48.94 46.03 31.78
C ASN A 5 48.65 45.13 30.55
N ARG A 6 48.09 45.67 29.46
CA ARG A 6 48.71 46.28 28.26
C ARG A 6 48.99 45.28 27.12
N ARG A 7 48.07 45.35 26.14
CA ARG A 7 48.20 45.27 24.67
C ARG A 7 49.58 44.97 24.07
N LYS A 8 49.61 44.13 23.03
CA LYS A 8 50.24 44.41 21.72
C LYS A 8 49.65 43.53 20.62
N SER A 9 49.20 44.20 19.58
CA SER A 9 48.84 43.73 18.23
C SER A 9 50.09 43.42 17.41
N VAL A 10 50.02 42.46 16.50
CA VAL A 10 50.79 42.43 15.24
C VAL A 10 49.94 41.79 14.14
N ASP A 11 50.00 42.47 13.00
CA ASP A 11 49.31 42.26 11.73
C ASP A 11 50.16 41.42 10.75
N SER A 12 49.49 41.02 9.66
CA SER A 12 50.01 40.72 8.31
C SER A 12 50.65 39.35 8.01
N SER A 13 50.04 38.60 7.08
CA SER A 13 50.48 38.60 5.67
C SER A 13 49.53 37.83 4.75
N ASP A 14 49.12 38.52 3.68
CA ASP A 14 48.46 38.01 2.48
C ASP A 14 49.35 37.07 1.66
N SER A 15 48.75 36.19 0.85
CA SER A 15 49.03 36.00 -0.59
C SER A 15 48.39 34.72 -1.14
N SER A 16 47.35 34.84 -1.98
CA SER A 16 47.17 33.95 -3.14
C SER A 16 46.13 34.54 -4.10
N SER A 17 46.61 35.33 -5.07
CA SER A 17 45.91 35.66 -6.30
C SER A 17 46.55 34.88 -7.45
N GLY A 18 45.73 34.26 -8.28
CA GLY A 18 46.19 33.50 -9.45
C GLY A 18 45.03 33.09 -10.33
N SER A 19 44.63 33.97 -11.24
CA SER A 19 43.70 33.70 -12.33
C SER A 19 44.11 34.53 -13.55
N ASP A 20 43.81 33.98 -14.74
CA ASP A 20 44.07 34.45 -16.12
C ASP A 20 45.39 33.97 -16.74
N SER A 21 45.50 33.53 -18.00
CA SER A 21 44.54 33.18 -19.07
C SER A 21 45.31 32.54 -20.26
N ASP A 22 44.58 31.78 -21.08
CA ASP A 22 44.66 31.66 -22.55
C ASP A 22 45.64 30.77 -23.36
N HIS A 23 44.97 30.02 -24.26
CA HIS A 23 45.25 29.68 -25.68
C HIS A 23 46.21 28.55 -26.13
N GLY A 24 45.64 27.58 -26.87
CA GLY A 24 46.19 27.15 -28.18
C GLY A 24 46.23 25.65 -28.55
N GLY A 25 45.49 25.26 -29.61
CA GLY A 25 45.79 24.13 -30.54
C GLY A 25 44.98 22.83 -30.35
N LYS A 26 43.90 22.56 -31.12
CA LYS A 26 43.78 22.01 -32.51
C LYS A 26 44.12 20.51 -32.67
N ASP A 27 43.09 19.71 -32.97
CA ASP A 27 42.93 18.73 -34.09
C ASP A 27 41.92 17.62 -33.70
N SER A 28 40.72 17.50 -34.27
CA SER A 28 40.22 17.29 -35.64
C SER A 28 40.05 15.80 -36.03
N HIS A 29 38.89 15.50 -36.65
CA HIS A 29 38.35 14.22 -37.19
C HIS A 29 37.50 13.37 -36.22
N LYS A 30 36.26 12.92 -36.52
CA LYS A 30 35.66 12.59 -37.82
C LYS A 30 34.13 12.41 -37.75
N LYS A 31 33.44 13.03 -38.73
CA LYS A 31 32.23 12.60 -39.47
C LYS A 31 30.82 12.75 -38.86
N GLU A 32 30.21 13.87 -39.27
CA GLU A 32 28.84 13.93 -39.80
C GLU A 32 28.53 12.87 -40.88
N LYS A 33 27.27 12.44 -40.91
CA LYS A 33 26.43 12.12 -42.08
C LYS A 33 25.01 11.89 -41.56
N LYS A 34 23.89 12.23 -42.19
CA LYS A 34 23.50 13.09 -43.31
C LYS A 34 22.00 12.84 -43.48
N ASP A 35 21.23 13.89 -43.75
CA ASP A 35 19.82 13.88 -44.12
C ASP A 35 19.45 12.94 -45.28
N LYS A 36 18.21 12.42 -45.24
CA LYS A 36 17.17 12.38 -46.32
C LYS A 36 16.13 11.32 -45.96
N LYS A 37 14.86 11.67 -45.72
CA LYS A 37 13.81 12.15 -46.64
C LYS A 37 13.31 11.07 -47.61
N ASP A 38 11.97 11.00 -47.67
CA ASP A 38 11.11 10.37 -48.68
C ASP A 38 10.99 8.84 -48.57
N LYS A 39 9.86 8.16 -48.83
CA LYS A 39 8.47 8.42 -49.23
C LYS A 39 8.02 7.04 -49.76
N ASP A 40 6.86 6.52 -49.36
CA ASP A 40 5.88 5.88 -50.27
C ASP A 40 4.95 4.85 -49.61
N LYS A 41 3.66 5.04 -49.96
CA LYS A 41 2.61 4.06 -50.31
C LYS A 41 2.16 3.07 -49.24
N LYS A 42 0.93 3.14 -48.71
CA LYS A 42 -0.40 3.04 -49.37
C LYS A 42 -0.54 1.74 -50.17
N ASP A 43 -1.19 0.74 -49.58
CA ASP A 43 -2.20 -0.15 -50.18
C ASP A 43 -2.88 -0.91 -49.02
N LYS A 44 -4.17 -0.67 -48.75
CA LYS A 44 -5.32 -1.49 -49.18
C LYS A 44 -5.19 -2.95 -48.74
N ASP A 45 -6.03 -3.36 -47.77
CA ASP A 45 -7.20 -4.12 -48.17
C ASP A 45 -8.33 -4.14 -47.13
N LYS A 46 -9.52 -3.87 -47.65
CA LYS A 46 -10.82 -4.13 -47.02
C LYS A 46 -11.08 -5.64 -47.08
N LYS A 47 -11.60 -6.20 -45.99
CA LYS A 47 -12.63 -7.22 -46.09
C LYS A 47 -13.70 -7.01 -45.01
N LYS A 48 -14.79 -6.36 -45.45
CA LYS A 48 -16.14 -6.68 -44.97
C LYS A 48 -16.44 -8.10 -45.43
N ASP A 49 -17.15 -8.87 -44.62
CA ASP A 49 -18.34 -9.58 -45.10
C ASP A 49 -19.33 -9.79 -43.95
N LYS A 50 -20.51 -9.20 -44.14
CA LYS A 50 -21.78 -9.56 -43.50
C LYS A 50 -22.44 -10.59 -44.41
N GLN A 51 -23.06 -11.63 -43.84
CA GLN A 51 -24.24 -12.37 -44.34
C GLN A 51 -24.39 -13.60 -43.43
N SER A 52 -25.55 -14.12 -43.05
CA SER A 52 -26.96 -13.77 -43.26
C SER A 52 -27.78 -14.77 -42.44
N ALA A 53 -28.93 -14.34 -41.93
CA ALA A 53 -29.97 -15.24 -41.44
C ALA A 53 -30.62 -16.00 -42.60
N GLN A 54 -31.04 -17.24 -42.38
CA GLN A 54 -32.21 -17.83 -43.05
C GLN A 54 -32.76 -19.04 -42.30
N ALA A 55 -34.09 -19.06 -42.19
CA ALA A 55 -34.92 -20.11 -41.64
C ALA A 55 -35.18 -21.22 -42.67
N ALA A 56 -35.49 -22.44 -42.21
CA ALA A 56 -36.37 -23.35 -42.94
C ALA A 56 -37.05 -24.35 -42.01
N ASN A 57 -38.35 -24.43 -42.23
CA ASN A 57 -39.38 -25.25 -41.62
C ASN A 57 -39.41 -26.64 -42.30
N TYR A 58 -39.68 -27.72 -41.57
CA TYR A 58 -40.21 -28.97 -42.11
C TYR A 58 -41.24 -29.51 -41.13
N GLY A 59 -42.48 -29.59 -41.59
CA GLY A 59 -43.59 -30.26 -40.90
C GLY A 59 -44.06 -31.49 -41.67
N HIS A 60 -44.67 -32.43 -40.94
CA HIS A 60 -45.91 -33.17 -41.26
C HIS A 60 -46.08 -34.26 -40.18
N SER A 61 -47.11 -34.22 -39.33
CA SER A 61 -48.54 -34.56 -39.55
C SER A 61 -48.85 -36.03 -39.23
N SER A 62 -49.81 -36.27 -38.33
CA SER A 62 -50.91 -37.25 -38.51
C SER A 62 -51.74 -37.42 -37.22
N THR A 63 -52.90 -36.74 -37.20
CA THR A 63 -54.25 -37.19 -36.77
C THR A 63 -54.47 -38.02 -35.49
N ALA A 64 -55.33 -37.53 -34.59
CA ALA A 64 -56.57 -38.21 -34.19
C ALA A 64 -57.48 -37.27 -33.35
N ASP A 65 -58.72 -37.12 -33.80
CA ASP A 65 -59.85 -36.53 -33.08
C ASP A 65 -60.26 -37.38 -31.86
N ILE A 66 -60.89 -36.75 -30.84
CA ILE A 66 -62.22 -37.09 -30.26
C ILE A 66 -62.42 -36.42 -28.88
N ASP A 67 -63.41 -35.53 -28.86
CA ASP A 67 -64.45 -35.22 -27.86
C ASP A 67 -64.33 -35.67 -26.37
N ASN A 68 -64.32 -34.66 -25.49
CA ASN A 68 -65.23 -34.40 -24.35
C ASN A 68 -65.49 -35.46 -23.25
N ARG A 69 -65.46 -34.91 -22.01
CA ARG A 69 -66.13 -35.29 -20.76
C ARG A 69 -65.32 -36.08 -19.73
N GLN A 70 -65.43 -35.54 -18.51
CA GLN A 70 -65.11 -36.13 -17.20
C GLN A 70 -63.66 -36.07 -16.73
N ALA A 71 -63.35 -35.06 -15.92
CA ALA A 71 -63.01 -35.29 -14.50
C ALA A 71 -62.78 -33.92 -13.82
N ARG A 72 -63.88 -33.39 -13.28
CA ARG A 72 -63.83 -32.42 -12.20
C ARG A 72 -63.33 -33.15 -10.94
N LEU A 73 -62.68 -32.41 -10.04
CA LEU A 73 -62.28 -32.74 -8.67
C LEU A 73 -60.84 -33.26 -8.51
N HIS A 74 -59.90 -32.33 -8.32
CA HIS A 74 -58.96 -32.35 -7.19
C HIS A 74 -58.54 -30.90 -6.91
N THR A 75 -59.20 -30.28 -5.94
CA THR A 75 -58.72 -29.03 -5.34
C THR A 75 -57.59 -29.42 -4.40
N SER A 76 -56.35 -29.18 -4.80
CA SER A 76 -55.21 -29.22 -3.88
C SER A 76 -55.07 -27.82 -3.30
N GLN A 77 -55.49 -27.69 -2.04
CA GLN A 77 -55.32 -26.55 -1.16
C GLN A 77 -53.86 -26.07 -1.18
N ILE A 78 -53.60 -24.91 -1.77
CA ILE A 78 -52.36 -24.17 -1.56
C ILE A 78 -52.51 -23.51 -0.19
N MET A 79 -51.73 -23.98 0.79
CA MET A 79 -51.60 -23.34 2.09
C MET A 79 -50.77 -22.08 1.88
N ASP A 80 -51.44 -20.93 1.86
CA ASP A 80 -50.84 -19.61 1.79
C ASP A 80 -50.17 -19.33 3.16
N TYR A 81 -48.90 -19.69 3.29
CA TYR A 81 -48.10 -19.34 4.45
C TYR A 81 -47.69 -17.87 4.31
N GLU A 82 -48.49 -16.98 4.90
CA GLU A 82 -48.14 -15.59 5.12
C GLU A 82 -46.84 -15.52 5.95
N GLN A 83 -45.71 -15.28 5.29
CA GLN A 83 -44.45 -15.02 5.97
C GLN A 83 -44.56 -13.65 6.64
N GLY A 84 -44.77 -13.65 7.95
CA GLY A 84 -44.65 -12.45 8.77
C GLY A 84 -43.28 -11.77 8.58
N PRO A 85 -43.17 -10.47 8.86
CA PRO A 85 -41.94 -9.72 8.66
C PRO A 85 -40.77 -10.40 9.40
N PRO A 86 -39.56 -10.42 8.81
CA PRO A 86 -38.40 -11.02 9.46
C PRO A 86 -38.19 -10.35 10.83
N PRO A 87 -37.76 -11.10 11.86
CA PRO A 87 -37.48 -10.53 13.16
C PRO A 87 -36.47 -9.39 12.98
N ALA A 88 -36.86 -8.19 13.42
CA ALA A 88 -35.97 -7.05 13.42
C ALA A 88 -34.74 -7.40 14.27
N TYR A 89 -33.59 -7.59 13.63
CA TYR A 89 -32.33 -7.69 14.37
C TYR A 89 -32.17 -6.39 15.16
N PRO A 90 -31.94 -6.46 16.48
CA PRO A 90 -31.60 -5.26 17.21
C PRO A 90 -30.34 -4.66 16.56
N PRO A 91 -30.27 -3.32 16.41
CA PRO A 91 -29.05 -2.69 15.95
C PRO A 91 -27.88 -3.13 16.83
N PRO A 92 -26.68 -3.35 16.27
CA PRO A 92 -25.50 -3.65 17.07
C PRO A 92 -25.36 -2.60 18.17
N LEU A 93 -25.14 -3.04 19.41
CA LEU A 93 -24.88 -2.13 20.51
C LEU A 93 -23.67 -1.24 20.16
N PRO A 94 -23.68 0.05 20.54
CA PRO A 94 -22.51 0.90 20.41
C PRO A 94 -21.32 0.24 21.12
N ARG A 95 -20.22 -0.02 20.39
CA ARG A 95 -19.00 -0.56 20.98
C ARG A 95 -18.54 0.41 22.07
N ALA A 96 -18.21 -0.11 23.25
CA ALA A 96 -17.60 0.69 24.30
C ALA A 96 -16.37 1.42 23.74
N PRO A 97 -16.12 2.69 24.12
CA PRO A 97 -14.96 3.41 23.65
C PRO A 97 -13.70 2.60 23.98
N SER A 98 -12.82 2.41 22.99
CA SER A 98 -11.55 1.74 23.19
C SER A 98 -10.77 2.51 24.27
N SER A 99 -10.20 1.79 25.24
CA SER A 99 -9.30 2.39 26.25
C SER A 99 -8.00 2.90 25.63
N HIS A 100 -7.70 2.49 24.39
CA HIS A 100 -6.51 2.88 23.65
C HIS A 100 -6.82 3.96 22.62
N PRO A 101 -5.90 4.93 22.39
CA PRO A 101 -6.00 5.85 21.26
C PRO A 101 -6.02 5.05 19.94
N PRO A 102 -6.71 5.51 18.88
CA PRO A 102 -6.84 4.76 17.62
C PRO A 102 -5.51 4.35 16.99
N SER A 103 -4.48 5.18 17.13
CA SER A 103 -3.13 4.94 16.62
C SER A 103 -2.20 4.21 17.58
N GLY A 104 -2.63 3.97 18.83
CA GLY A 104 -1.85 3.35 19.89
C GLY A 104 -0.84 4.29 20.53
N TYR A 105 -0.23 3.84 21.63
CA TYR A 105 0.88 4.56 22.24
C TYR A 105 2.15 4.35 21.41
N ARG A 106 2.84 5.46 21.07
CA ARG A 106 4.01 5.45 20.20
C ARG A 106 5.27 5.88 20.93
N VAL A 107 6.40 5.35 20.48
CA VAL A 107 7.73 5.78 20.91
C VAL A 107 8.32 6.67 19.81
N PRO A 108 8.46 7.98 20.02
CA PRO A 108 9.03 8.88 19.04
C PRO A 108 10.55 8.73 18.95
N LEU A 109 11.06 8.54 17.75
CA LEU A 109 12.47 8.25 17.47
C LEU A 109 12.96 9.06 16.26
N THR A 110 14.28 9.04 16.05
CA THR A 110 14.92 9.57 14.85
C THR A 110 15.94 8.55 14.32
N THR A 111 16.24 8.59 13.02
CA THR A 111 17.24 7.69 12.41
C THR A 111 18.68 8.00 12.80
N ASP A 112 18.92 9.14 13.44
CA ASP A 112 20.26 9.60 13.82
C ASP A 112 20.68 9.11 15.21
N ASN A 113 19.74 8.52 15.95
CA ASN A 113 19.96 7.95 17.27
C ASN A 113 19.97 6.43 17.21
N ALA A 114 20.62 5.80 18.18
CA ALA A 114 20.58 4.35 18.34
C ALA A 114 19.13 3.85 18.52
N PHE A 115 18.84 2.68 17.98
CA PHE A 115 17.55 2.02 18.18
C PHE A 115 17.32 1.73 19.68
N PRO A 116 16.10 1.92 20.22
CA PRO A 116 15.85 1.78 21.65
C PRO A 116 16.05 0.35 22.15
N PRO A 117 16.26 0.17 23.47
CA PRO A 117 16.41 -1.15 24.08
C PRO A 117 15.10 -1.97 23.99
N PRO A 118 15.17 -3.31 24.10
CA PRO A 118 14.00 -4.20 23.96
C PRO A 118 12.82 -3.87 24.88
N ALA A 119 13.09 -3.36 26.09
CA ALA A 119 12.04 -2.95 27.04
C ALA A 119 11.12 -1.85 26.51
N GLN A 120 11.63 -1.00 25.60
CA GLN A 120 10.88 0.07 24.96
C GLN A 120 10.40 -0.32 23.56
N ALA A 121 11.17 -1.12 22.83
CA ALA A 121 10.80 -1.57 21.49
C ALA A 121 9.65 -2.59 21.49
N GLY A 122 9.54 -3.38 22.56
CA GLY A 122 8.61 -4.50 22.62
C GLY A 122 9.09 -5.71 21.80
N PRO A 123 8.21 -6.71 21.60
CA PRO A 123 8.53 -7.88 20.78
C PRO A 123 8.58 -7.53 19.28
N ALA A 124 9.43 -8.24 18.54
CA ALA A 124 9.41 -8.20 17.08
C ALA A 124 8.10 -8.82 16.54
N VAL A 125 7.57 -8.26 15.45
CA VAL A 125 6.37 -8.79 14.79
C VAL A 125 6.70 -9.80 13.69
N ALA A 126 7.93 -9.77 13.19
CA ALA A 126 8.43 -10.61 12.12
C ALA A 126 9.96 -10.69 12.19
N HIS A 127 10.55 -11.50 11.31
CA HIS A 127 11.99 -11.59 11.13
C HIS A 127 12.31 -11.44 9.64
N ASP A 128 13.43 -10.80 9.35
CA ASP A 128 13.97 -10.70 7.99
C ASP A 128 14.61 -12.04 7.58
N LEU A 129 15.04 -12.17 6.32
CA LEU A 129 15.61 -13.41 5.77
C LEU A 129 16.84 -13.91 6.52
N ASP A 130 17.60 -13.02 7.15
CA ASP A 130 18.78 -13.33 7.96
C ASP A 130 18.44 -13.66 9.43
N GLY A 131 17.15 -13.64 9.79
CA GLY A 131 16.67 -13.85 11.16
C GLY A 131 16.69 -12.59 12.04
N SER A 132 17.09 -11.43 11.50
CA SER A 132 17.09 -10.17 12.24
C SER A 132 15.66 -9.72 12.57
N PRO A 133 15.42 -9.11 13.74
CA PRO A 133 14.08 -8.74 14.18
C PRO A 133 13.51 -7.56 13.39
N ILE A 134 12.21 -7.65 13.09
CA ILE A 134 11.45 -6.60 12.41
C ILE A 134 10.32 -6.09 13.31
N PHE A 135 10.19 -4.77 13.35
CA PHE A 135 9.21 -4.01 14.10
C PHE A 135 8.34 -3.16 13.16
N ILE A 136 7.29 -2.56 13.72
CA ILE A 136 6.35 -1.70 13.00
C ILE A 136 6.34 -0.30 13.58
N GLY A 137 6.07 0.69 12.73
CA GLY A 137 5.89 2.05 13.16
C GLY A 137 5.44 2.92 12.02
N SER A 138 5.55 4.23 12.20
CA SER A 138 5.09 5.22 11.23
C SER A 138 6.20 6.19 10.90
N ALA A 139 6.60 6.27 9.64
CA ALA A 139 7.53 7.26 9.13
C ALA A 139 6.79 8.58 8.85
N ILE A 140 7.39 9.70 9.23
CA ILE A 140 6.79 11.03 9.03
C ILE A 140 7.47 11.66 7.84
N MET A 141 6.70 11.81 6.76
CA MET A 141 7.15 12.35 5.49
C MET A 141 6.51 13.72 5.28
N ASP A 142 6.92 14.43 4.23
CA ASP A 142 6.31 15.72 3.92
C ASP A 142 4.82 15.52 3.56
N GLY A 143 3.94 16.21 4.27
CA GLY A 143 2.48 16.12 4.10
C GLY A 143 1.81 14.79 4.45
N SER A 144 2.54 13.77 4.91
CA SER A 144 2.01 12.40 5.06
C SER A 144 2.68 11.61 6.19
N VAL A 145 2.02 10.54 6.65
CA VAL A 145 2.54 9.63 7.68
C VAL A 145 2.29 8.19 7.24
N HIS A 146 3.35 7.40 7.06
CA HIS A 146 3.25 6.08 6.45
C HIS A 146 3.63 4.94 7.41
N PRO A 147 2.79 3.90 7.54
CA PRO A 147 3.21 2.63 8.15
C PRO A 147 4.46 2.08 7.46
N CYS A 148 5.41 1.57 8.25
CA CYS A 148 6.73 1.19 7.75
C CYS A 148 7.29 -0.07 8.44
N LYS A 149 8.23 -0.71 7.75
CA LYS A 149 9.09 -1.78 8.26
C LYS A 149 10.24 -1.13 9.01
N ILE A 150 10.49 -1.54 10.26
CA ILE A 150 11.61 -1.06 11.06
C ILE A 150 12.52 -2.23 11.43
N GLY A 151 13.77 -2.19 10.99
CA GLY A 151 14.79 -3.19 11.29
C GLY A 151 16.06 -2.50 11.79
N PRO A 152 16.51 -2.75 13.04
CA PRO A 152 17.74 -2.13 13.56
C PRO A 152 19.02 -2.53 12.79
N HIS A 153 18.95 -3.58 11.96
CA HIS A 153 20.01 -4.02 11.05
C HIS A 153 19.97 -3.33 9.67
N LEU A 154 18.88 -2.62 9.34
CA LEU A 154 18.72 -1.93 8.06
C LEU A 154 19.44 -0.57 8.07
N GLN A 155 19.81 -0.08 6.89
CA GLN A 155 20.41 1.25 6.73
C GLN A 155 19.65 2.06 5.66
N PRO A 156 18.84 3.05 6.04
CA PRO A 156 18.45 3.42 7.40
C PRO A 156 17.56 2.35 8.07
N TYR A 157 17.33 2.45 9.38
CA TYR A 157 16.49 1.49 10.13
C TYR A 157 15.05 1.37 9.62
N VAL A 158 14.56 2.38 8.90
CA VAL A 158 13.16 2.55 8.53
C VAL A 158 13.01 2.44 7.02
N ALA A 159 12.17 1.52 6.57
CA ALA A 159 11.85 1.31 5.16
C ALA A 159 10.35 1.48 4.93
N VAL A 160 9.99 2.35 3.99
CA VAL A 160 8.61 2.73 3.66
C VAL A 160 8.26 2.23 2.26
N PRO A 161 7.15 1.51 2.08
CA PRO A 161 6.65 1.18 0.74
C PRO A 161 6.02 2.45 0.14
N TYR A 162 6.69 3.06 -0.84
CA TYR A 162 6.27 4.34 -1.40
C TYR A 162 6.73 4.53 -2.85
N GLY A 163 5.81 4.93 -3.72
CA GLY A 163 6.13 5.33 -5.10
C GLY A 163 6.71 4.19 -5.96
N GLY A 164 6.35 2.94 -5.68
CA GLY A 164 6.88 1.76 -6.37
C GLY A 164 8.22 1.26 -5.83
N ALA A 165 8.79 1.91 -4.82
CA ALA A 165 10.10 1.58 -4.26
C ALA A 165 10.05 1.28 -2.75
N GLU A 166 11.08 0.57 -2.28
CA GLU A 166 11.40 0.52 -0.86
C GLU A 166 12.20 1.78 -0.51
N PHE A 167 11.52 2.78 0.03
CA PHE A 167 12.12 4.06 0.38
C PHE A 167 12.77 3.99 1.76
N GLY A 168 14.10 4.19 1.83
CA GLY A 168 14.80 4.36 3.10
C GLY A 168 14.48 5.71 3.72
N HIS A 169 13.75 5.72 4.83
CA HIS A 169 13.34 6.95 5.51
C HIS A 169 14.44 7.47 6.42
N HIS A 170 14.68 8.79 6.38
CA HIS A 170 15.61 9.50 7.24
C HIS A 170 14.86 10.58 8.03
N GLY A 171 15.08 10.67 9.34
CA GLY A 171 14.44 11.65 10.22
C GLY A 171 13.50 11.02 11.26
N ARG A 172 12.40 11.73 11.58
CA ARG A 172 11.47 11.33 12.65
C ARG A 172 10.61 10.15 12.22
N TYR A 173 10.46 9.18 13.12
CA TYR A 173 9.50 8.08 13.00
C TYR A 173 8.96 7.70 14.38
N ASP A 174 7.77 7.13 14.40
CA ASP A 174 7.06 6.76 15.63
C ASP A 174 6.92 5.22 15.67
N LEU A 175 7.76 4.56 16.45
CA LEU A 175 7.71 3.12 16.69
C LEU A 175 6.40 2.76 17.40
N LEU A 176 5.75 1.68 16.97
CA LEU A 176 4.58 1.09 17.60
C LEU A 176 4.98 -0.24 18.26
N PRO A 177 5.19 -0.27 19.59
CA PRO A 177 5.39 -1.52 20.30
C PRO A 177 4.15 -2.41 20.14
N PHE A 178 4.34 -3.62 19.63
CA PHE A 178 3.26 -4.59 19.50
C PHE A 178 2.91 -5.17 20.88
N ASP A 179 1.63 -5.14 21.23
CA ASP A 179 1.11 -5.74 22.45
C ASP A 179 0.02 -6.77 22.10
N GLY A 180 0.35 -8.06 22.23
CA GLY A 180 -0.59 -9.15 21.94
C GLY A 180 -1.81 -9.22 22.86
N ALA A 181 -1.79 -8.52 24.01
CA ALA A 181 -2.92 -8.44 24.93
C ALA A 181 -4.01 -7.47 24.43
N SER A 182 -3.63 -6.40 23.73
CA SER A 182 -4.55 -5.38 23.20
C SER A 182 -4.67 -5.38 21.68
N MET A 183 -3.74 -6.00 20.96
CA MET A 183 -3.68 -6.03 19.51
C MET A 183 -3.71 -7.46 18.96
N GLU A 184 -4.19 -7.59 17.72
CA GLU A 184 -4.16 -8.83 16.96
C GLU A 184 -4.01 -8.58 15.46
N TRP A 185 -3.33 -9.51 14.77
CA TRP A 185 -3.29 -9.55 13.32
C TRP A 185 -4.52 -10.28 12.81
N VAL A 186 -5.30 -9.62 11.94
CA VAL A 186 -6.54 -10.19 11.39
C VAL A 186 -6.40 -10.37 9.89
N PRO A 187 -6.68 -11.55 9.32
CA PRO A 187 -6.66 -11.75 7.88
C PRO A 187 -7.59 -10.77 7.15
N SER A 188 -7.08 -10.16 6.08
CA SER A 188 -7.85 -9.29 5.21
C SER A 188 -7.35 -9.38 3.76
N SER A 189 -8.06 -8.70 2.86
CA SER A 189 -7.67 -8.60 1.46
C SER A 189 -8.25 -7.35 0.81
N HIS A 190 -7.63 -6.95 -0.31
CA HIS A 190 -8.15 -5.91 -1.20
C HIS A 190 -8.46 -4.56 -0.52
N GLY A 191 -7.64 -4.14 0.44
CA GLY A 191 -7.80 -2.87 1.17
C GLY A 191 -8.94 -2.88 2.20
N ARG A 192 -9.67 -3.99 2.37
CA ARG A 192 -10.86 -4.04 3.22
C ARG A 192 -10.51 -4.04 4.70
N ILE A 193 -11.36 -3.39 5.49
CA ILE A 193 -11.37 -3.55 6.95
C ILE A 193 -12.28 -4.74 7.30
N PRO A 194 -11.79 -5.76 8.03
CA PRO A 194 -12.61 -6.90 8.42
C PRO A 194 -13.83 -6.46 9.25
N PRO A 195 -15.04 -7.00 9.00
CA PRO A 195 -16.26 -6.60 9.71
C PRO A 195 -16.13 -6.74 11.23
N GLY A 196 -16.56 -5.72 11.96
CA GLY A 196 -16.52 -5.70 13.43
C GLY A 196 -15.14 -5.49 14.04
N ARG A 197 -14.09 -5.30 13.23
CA ARG A 197 -12.73 -5.00 13.72
C ARG A 197 -12.46 -3.50 13.72
N SER A 198 -11.55 -3.08 14.59
CA SER A 198 -11.03 -1.71 14.63
C SER A 198 -9.55 -1.73 14.28
N PRO A 199 -9.16 -1.30 13.07
CA PRO A 199 -7.77 -1.31 12.67
C PRO A 199 -6.96 -0.24 13.43
N VAL A 200 -5.69 -0.54 13.71
CA VAL A 200 -4.77 0.41 14.36
C VAL A 200 -4.34 1.45 13.33
N GLU A 201 -4.66 2.72 13.60
CA GLU A 201 -4.31 3.81 12.70
C GLU A 201 -2.79 3.99 12.63
N GLY A 202 -2.24 3.86 11.43
CA GLY A 202 -0.81 3.94 11.16
C GLY A 202 -0.38 5.26 10.53
N GLY A 203 -1.31 6.03 9.98
CA GLY A 203 -1.05 7.36 9.43
C GLY A 203 -2.05 7.74 8.34
N TYR A 204 -1.58 8.51 7.37
CA TYR A 204 -2.40 9.04 6.28
C TYR A 204 -1.55 9.38 5.06
N GLU A 205 -2.15 9.28 3.88
CA GLU A 205 -1.63 9.84 2.63
C GLU A 205 -1.81 11.37 2.60
N GLU A 206 -1.17 12.08 1.67
CA GLU A 206 -1.24 13.55 1.55
C GLU A 206 -2.68 14.08 1.40
N GLY A 207 -3.57 13.31 0.76
CA GLY A 207 -5.00 13.63 0.63
C GLY A 207 -5.81 13.42 1.91
N GLY A 208 -5.18 12.94 2.99
CA GLY A 208 -5.81 12.64 4.28
C GLY A 208 -6.42 11.24 4.37
N GLU A 209 -6.28 10.40 3.34
CA GLU A 209 -6.77 9.03 3.36
C GLU A 209 -6.02 8.21 4.42
N LYS A 210 -6.78 7.53 5.29
CA LYS A 210 -6.20 6.77 6.39
C LYS A 210 -5.38 5.57 5.92
N LEU A 211 -4.27 5.34 6.61
CA LEU A 211 -3.42 4.18 6.46
C LEU A 211 -3.39 3.37 7.75
N TYR A 212 -3.31 2.05 7.60
CA TYR A 212 -3.26 1.07 8.68
C TYR A 212 -2.04 0.17 8.51
N HIS A 213 -1.59 -0.41 9.63
CA HIS A 213 -0.49 -1.37 9.62
C HIS A 213 -0.93 -2.70 9.00
N ALA A 214 -0.15 -3.16 8.02
CA ALA A 214 -0.36 -4.44 7.37
C ALA A 214 0.87 -5.34 7.50
N LEU A 215 0.64 -6.64 7.44
CA LEU A 215 1.66 -7.67 7.35
C LEU A 215 1.38 -8.53 6.12
N GLY A 216 2.21 -8.37 5.08
CA GLY A 216 2.14 -9.15 3.85
C GLY A 216 3.02 -10.40 3.92
N ASP A 217 2.69 -11.40 3.11
CA ASP A 217 3.57 -12.56 2.88
C ASP A 217 4.22 -12.41 1.49
N VAL A 218 5.56 -12.36 1.47
CA VAL A 218 6.36 -12.32 0.25
C VAL A 218 7.27 -13.54 0.27
N ASN A 219 6.91 -14.56 -0.53
CA ASN A 219 7.67 -15.81 -0.64
C ASN A 219 7.91 -16.50 0.72
N GLY A 220 6.93 -16.49 1.62
CA GLY A 220 7.02 -17.08 2.96
C GLY A 220 7.66 -16.16 4.02
N VAL A 221 8.03 -14.93 3.64
CA VAL A 221 8.54 -13.92 4.57
C VAL A 221 7.41 -12.98 4.95
N LYS A 222 7.20 -12.77 6.25
CA LYS A 222 6.25 -11.79 6.77
C LYS A 222 6.87 -10.40 6.76
N VAL A 223 6.31 -9.49 5.97
CA VAL A 223 6.87 -8.15 5.74
C VAL A 223 5.85 -7.09 6.15
N PRO A 224 6.17 -6.21 7.11
CA PRO A 224 5.29 -5.11 7.45
C PRO A 224 5.21 -4.05 6.36
N GLY A 225 4.08 -3.35 6.33
CA GLY A 225 3.84 -2.25 5.42
C GLY A 225 2.52 -1.55 5.71
N LYS A 226 1.90 -1.01 4.66
CA LYS A 226 0.69 -0.19 4.75
C LYS A 226 -0.48 -0.81 3.99
N THR A 227 -1.68 -0.59 4.49
CA THR A 227 -2.94 -0.83 3.77
C THR A 227 -3.88 0.34 4.00
N GLY A 228 -4.85 0.51 3.11
CA GLY A 228 -5.94 1.46 3.25
C GLY A 228 -7.08 1.05 2.33
N GLU A 229 -8.29 1.52 2.60
CA GLU A 229 -9.46 1.21 1.76
C GLU A 229 -9.27 1.66 0.30
N HIS A 230 -8.37 2.62 0.08
CA HIS A 230 -7.99 3.16 -1.24
C HIS A 230 -6.84 2.41 -1.92
N LEU A 231 -6.09 1.53 -1.23
CA LEU A 231 -4.88 0.87 -1.76
C LEU A 231 -5.15 -0.48 -2.45
N ASN A 232 -6.40 -0.97 -2.46
CA ASN A 232 -6.79 -2.26 -3.06
C ASN A 232 -5.94 -3.48 -2.62
N GLY A 233 -5.24 -3.38 -1.49
CA GLY A 233 -4.29 -4.38 -1.00
C GLY A 233 -3.41 -3.80 0.10
N ALA A 234 -2.38 -4.56 0.47
CA ALA A 234 -1.28 -4.06 1.28
C ALA A 234 -0.06 -3.81 0.39
N ASN A 235 0.69 -2.76 0.68
CA ASN A 235 1.99 -2.48 0.06
C ASN A 235 3.09 -2.71 1.11
N VAL A 236 4.12 -3.46 0.76
CA VAL A 236 5.22 -3.84 1.66
C VAL A 236 6.59 -3.58 1.03
N SER A 237 7.59 -3.31 1.87
CA SER A 237 8.97 -3.01 1.46
C SER A 237 9.81 -4.28 1.42
N PHE A 238 10.10 -4.79 0.23
CA PHE A 238 10.92 -6.00 0.08
C PHE A 238 11.82 -5.96 -1.15
N GLY A 239 13.10 -6.25 -0.96
CA GLY A 239 14.08 -6.36 -2.04
C GLY A 239 14.34 -5.07 -2.80
N GLY A 240 14.12 -3.90 -2.19
CA GLY A 240 14.30 -2.60 -2.85
C GLY A 240 13.05 -2.09 -3.58
N ALA A 241 11.95 -2.84 -3.56
CA ALA A 241 10.71 -2.50 -4.24
C ALA A 241 9.53 -2.37 -3.27
N GLU A 242 8.52 -1.61 -3.68
CA GLU A 242 7.18 -1.68 -3.11
C GLU A 242 6.44 -2.85 -3.76
N ILE A 243 6.06 -3.84 -2.95
CA ILE A 243 5.34 -5.02 -3.41
C ILE A 243 3.89 -4.94 -2.95
N ALA A 244 2.96 -5.00 -3.91
CA ALA A 244 1.53 -5.09 -3.63
C ALA A 244 1.15 -6.54 -3.33
N VAL A 245 0.44 -6.74 -2.21
CA VAL A 245 -0.02 -8.03 -1.70
C VAL A 245 -1.53 -7.97 -1.53
N SER A 246 -2.25 -8.85 -2.24
CA SER A 246 -3.72 -8.85 -2.22
C SER A 246 -4.31 -9.49 -0.96
N GLN A 247 -3.61 -10.47 -0.37
CA GLN A 247 -3.98 -11.16 0.87
C GLN A 247 -2.93 -10.89 1.95
N TYR A 248 -3.37 -10.32 3.05
CA TYR A 248 -2.47 -9.84 4.11
C TYR A 248 -3.17 -9.92 5.46
N GLU A 249 -2.46 -9.56 6.52
CA GLU A 249 -3.05 -9.37 7.84
C GLU A 249 -3.03 -7.88 8.18
N ILE A 250 -4.14 -7.37 8.73
CA ILE A 250 -4.26 -5.99 9.21
C ILE A 250 -4.20 -5.98 10.73
N LEU A 251 -3.40 -5.08 11.32
CA LEU A 251 -3.32 -4.94 12.77
C LEU A 251 -4.60 -4.30 13.29
N CYS A 252 -5.26 -4.95 14.25
CA CYS A 252 -6.50 -4.51 14.85
C CYS A 252 -6.41 -4.49 16.38
N TRP A 253 -7.22 -3.63 17.00
CA TRP A 253 -7.50 -3.66 18.43
C TRP A 253 -8.43 -4.82 18.78
N ARG A 254 -8.13 -5.50 19.90
CA ARG A 254 -8.98 -6.52 20.52
C ARG A 254 -10.28 -5.94 21.11
#